data_AF-A0A9D4IVD3-F1
#
_entry.id   AF-A0A9D4IVD3-F1
#
_cell.length_a   1.000
_cell.length_b   1.000
_cell.length_c   1.000
_cell.angle_alpha   90.00
_cell.angle_beta   90.00
_cell.angle_gamma   90.00
#
_symmetry.space_group_name_H-M   'P 1'
#
loop_
_entity.id
_entity.type
_entity.pdbx_description
1 polymer ?
#
loop_
_entity_poly.entity_id
_entity_poly.type
_entity_poly.pdbx_seq_one_letter_code
_entity_poly.pdbx_strand_id
1 'polypeptide(L)'
;MGPRNVEFAAKRKTTTDDPSLQATIRCMENDKSKTWTSVELHIFYTGNGGSLPRKTLVQKLSDVFGDELLVLSSKGLANIVIFRNKASTLLRLDDLDEDAIPIEYTAKQVVSECKKIHYNKDKYNIRIDRKLAAEQSSATLSKLLS
;
A
#
# COMPACT_ATOMS: atom_id res chain seq x y z
N MET A 1 -32.93 23.98 21.50
CA MET A 1 -32.33 22.77 20.90
C MET A 1 -33.43 22.01 20.19
N GLY A 2 -33.59 22.21 18.88
CA GLY A 2 -34.55 21.44 18.07
C GLY A 2 -33.89 20.14 17.58
N PRO A 3 -34.65 19.04 17.40
CA PRO A 3 -34.07 17.80 16.90
C PRO A 3 -33.62 18.00 15.45
N ARG A 4 -32.34 17.68 15.19
CA ARG A 4 -31.80 17.59 13.82
C ARG A 4 -32.42 16.36 13.17
N ASN A 5 -33.35 16.57 12.26
CA ASN A 5 -33.80 15.54 11.32
C ASN A 5 -32.60 15.14 10.46
N VAL A 6 -32.07 13.95 10.72
CA VAL A 6 -31.14 13.29 9.81
C VAL A 6 -32.03 12.60 8.78
N GLU A 7 -32.32 13.31 7.68
CA GLU A 7 -32.93 12.68 6.51
C GLU A 7 -31.94 11.64 5.99
N PHE A 8 -32.24 10.38 6.27
CA PHE A 8 -31.62 9.25 5.60
C PHE A 8 -31.87 9.44 4.09
N ALA A 9 -30.80 9.73 3.35
CA ALA A 9 -30.82 9.78 1.90
C ALA A 9 -31.34 8.44 1.38
N ALA A 10 -32.63 8.43 1.01
CA ALA A 10 -33.28 7.28 0.43
C ALA A 10 -32.48 6.82 -0.79
N LYS A 11 -32.15 5.52 -0.85
CA LYS A 11 -31.62 4.85 -2.04
C LYS A 11 -32.49 5.20 -3.24
N ARG A 12 -32.08 6.18 -4.04
CA ARG A 12 -32.66 6.42 -5.36
C ARG A 12 -32.24 5.26 -6.24
N LYS A 13 -33.09 4.23 -6.36
CA LYS A 13 -33.09 3.37 -7.54
C LYS A 13 -33.45 4.27 -8.72
N THR A 14 -32.45 4.87 -9.35
CA THR A 14 -32.63 5.50 -10.65
C THR A 14 -32.87 4.36 -11.64
N THR A 15 -34.13 4.17 -12.01
CA THR A 15 -34.51 3.47 -13.23
C THR A 15 -33.91 4.26 -14.39
N THR A 16 -32.64 3.99 -14.71
CA THR A 16 -31.98 4.64 -15.82
C THR A 16 -32.47 3.97 -17.09
N ASP A 17 -33.17 4.71 -17.95
CA ASP A 17 -33.73 4.25 -19.23
C ASP A 17 -32.67 3.89 -20.29
N ASP A 18 -31.38 3.98 -19.95
CA ASP A 18 -30.25 3.64 -20.83
C ASP A 18 -29.91 2.14 -20.69
N PRO A 19 -30.28 1.28 -21.67
CA PRO A 19 -30.06 -0.16 -21.58
C PRO A 19 -28.57 -0.50 -21.56
N SER A 20 -27.73 0.28 -22.24
CA SER A 20 -26.29 0.12 -22.27
C SER A 20 -25.68 0.43 -20.90
N LEU A 21 -26.19 1.45 -20.19
CA LEU A 21 -25.74 1.74 -18.82
C LEU A 21 -26.17 0.63 -17.86
N GLN A 22 -27.39 0.11 -17.99
CA GLN A 22 -27.86 -1.02 -17.18
C GLN A 22 -27.01 -2.28 -17.40
N ALA A 23 -26.61 -2.55 -18.64
CA ALA A 23 -25.69 -3.64 -18.96
C ALA A 23 -24.33 -3.44 -18.27
N THR A 24 -23.77 -2.22 -18.31
CA THR A 24 -22.51 -1.89 -17.63
C THR A 24 -22.62 -2.05 -16.11
N ILE A 25 -23.71 -1.57 -15.51
CA ILE A 25 -23.98 -1.72 -14.07
C ILE A 25 -24.00 -3.20 -13.69
N ARG A 26 -24.79 -4.02 -14.41
CA ARG A 26 -24.86 -5.46 -14.15
C ARG A 26 -23.51 -6.16 -14.30
N CYS A 27 -22.72 -5.77 -15.30
CA CYS A 27 -21.38 -6.30 -15.50
C CYS A 27 -20.48 -6.02 -14.28
N MET A 28 -20.51 -4.79 -13.75
CA MET A 28 -19.76 -4.43 -12.55
C MET A 28 -20.30 -5.12 -11.29
N GLU A 29 -21.61 -5.31 -11.17
CA GLU A 29 -22.20 -6.01 -10.02
C GLU A 29 -21.90 -7.51 -10.00
N ASN A 30 -21.78 -8.15 -11.17
CA ASN A 30 -21.42 -9.55 -11.29
C ASN A 30 -19.98 -9.83 -10.86
N ASP A 31 -19.09 -8.85 -10.97
CA ASP A 31 -17.70 -8.96 -10.54
C ASP A 31 -17.25 -7.72 -9.75
N LYS A 32 -17.73 -7.64 -8.50
CA LYS A 32 -17.35 -6.55 -7.57
C LYS A 32 -15.90 -6.64 -7.10
N SER A 33 -15.25 -7.79 -7.27
CA SER A 33 -13.83 -8.02 -6.95
C SER A 33 -12.87 -7.47 -8.00
N LYS A 34 -13.37 -7.13 -9.18
CA LYS A 34 -12.51 -6.61 -10.24
C LYS A 34 -12.25 -5.12 -10.08
N THR A 35 -11.02 -4.75 -10.38
CA THR A 35 -10.62 -3.37 -10.65
C THR A 35 -10.90 -3.04 -12.11
N TRP A 36 -11.62 -1.96 -12.37
CA TRP A 36 -11.99 -1.53 -13.70
C TRP A 36 -11.26 -0.24 -14.06
N THR A 37 -10.90 -0.07 -15.32
CA THR A 37 -10.49 1.24 -15.84
C THR A 37 -11.66 1.93 -16.53
N SER A 38 -11.68 3.26 -16.49
CA SER A 38 -12.67 4.06 -17.23
C SER A 38 -12.62 3.83 -18.75
N VAL A 39 -11.50 3.36 -19.30
CA VAL A 39 -11.39 2.97 -20.71
C VAL A 39 -12.15 1.68 -20.96
N GLU A 40 -11.92 0.63 -20.16
CA GLU A 40 -12.62 -0.66 -20.31
C GLU A 40 -14.13 -0.49 -20.14
N LEU A 41 -14.55 0.26 -19.11
CA LEU A 41 -15.97 0.54 -18.88
C LEU A 41 -16.59 1.32 -20.04
N HIS A 42 -15.85 2.25 -20.64
CA HIS A 42 -16.31 3.01 -21.79
C HIS A 42 -16.43 2.14 -23.04
N ILE A 43 -15.42 1.31 -23.33
CA ILE A 43 -15.47 0.34 -24.44
C ILE A 43 -16.65 -0.62 -24.28
N PHE A 44 -16.86 -1.15 -23.08
CA PHE A 44 -17.99 -2.04 -22.81
C PHE A 44 -19.33 -1.31 -23.02
N TYR A 45 -19.46 -0.10 -22.50
CA TYR A 45 -20.67 0.71 -22.64
C TYR A 45 -20.97 1.06 -24.11
N THR A 46 -19.97 1.51 -24.89
CA THR A 46 -20.16 1.83 -26.31
C THR A 46 -20.39 0.59 -27.15
N GLY A 47 -19.77 -0.55 -26.80
CA GLY A 47 -20.03 -1.85 -27.43
C GLY A 47 -21.48 -2.32 -27.27
N ASN A 48 -22.18 -1.86 -26.24
CA ASN A 48 -23.60 -2.12 -26.01
C ASN A 48 -24.52 -1.01 -26.59
N GLY A 49 -24.00 -0.12 -27.45
CA GLY A 49 -24.78 0.94 -28.11
C GLY A 49 -24.82 2.28 -27.37
N GLY A 50 -24.06 2.42 -26.28
CA GLY A 50 -23.97 3.67 -25.53
C GLY A 50 -23.15 4.75 -26.25
N SER A 51 -23.49 6.03 -26.06
CA SER A 51 -22.84 7.16 -26.75
C SER A 51 -22.27 8.25 -25.83
N LEU A 52 -22.44 8.09 -24.52
CA LEU A 52 -21.91 9.02 -23.52
C LEU A 52 -20.38 9.19 -23.60
N PRO A 53 -19.87 10.41 -23.37
CA PRO A 53 -18.46 10.63 -23.12
C PRO A 53 -17.98 9.85 -21.89
N ARG A 54 -16.74 9.34 -21.93
CA ARG A 54 -16.13 8.54 -20.84
C ARG A 54 -16.24 9.20 -19.47
N LYS A 55 -15.97 10.51 -19.37
CA LYS A 55 -16.07 11.26 -18.11
C LYS A 55 -17.50 11.25 -17.57
N THR A 56 -18.49 11.45 -18.44
CA THR A 56 -19.92 11.43 -18.08
C THR A 56 -20.37 10.03 -17.67
N LEU A 57 -19.89 8.99 -18.33
CA LEU A 57 -20.17 7.61 -17.94
C LEU A 57 -19.68 7.31 -16.52
N VAL A 58 -18.43 7.66 -16.20
CA VAL A 58 -17.88 7.46 -14.85
C VAL A 58 -18.66 8.25 -13.80
N GLN A 59 -19.10 9.46 -14.12
CA GLN A 59 -19.96 10.24 -13.23
C GLN A 59 -21.30 9.54 -12.99
N LYS A 60 -21.97 9.08 -14.05
CA LYS A 60 -23.24 8.34 -13.91
C LYS A 60 -23.09 7.07 -13.08
N LEU A 61 -22.00 6.32 -13.27
CA LEU A 61 -21.72 5.13 -12.46
C LEU A 61 -21.50 5.51 -10.99
N SER A 62 -20.79 6.61 -10.72
CA SER A 62 -20.60 7.13 -9.37
C SER A 62 -21.93 7.57 -8.74
N ASP A 63 -22.83 8.19 -9.52
CA ASP A 63 -24.16 8.59 -9.03
C ASP A 63 -25.04 7.37 -8.72
N VAL A 64 -24.93 6.28 -9.48
CA VAL A 64 -25.69 5.04 -9.29
C VAL A 64 -25.21 4.26 -8.06
N PHE A 65 -23.91 4.04 -7.95
CA PHE A 65 -23.33 3.24 -6.85
C PHE A 65 -23.05 4.06 -5.59
N GLY A 66 -23.03 5.40 -5.70
CA GLY A 66 -22.79 6.31 -4.59
C GLY A 66 -21.49 5.99 -3.86
N ASP A 67 -21.58 5.93 -2.54
CA ASP A 67 -20.44 5.66 -1.66
C ASP A 67 -19.87 4.24 -1.80
N GLU A 68 -20.56 3.31 -2.46
CA GLU A 68 -20.02 1.95 -2.67
C GLU A 68 -18.85 1.94 -3.68
N LEU A 69 -18.74 2.98 -4.51
CA LEU A 69 -17.73 3.09 -5.55
C LEU A 69 -16.61 4.05 -5.13
N LEU A 70 -15.38 3.65 -5.42
CA LEU A 70 -14.18 4.48 -5.34
C LEU A 70 -13.66 4.71 -6.76
N VAL A 71 -13.46 5.98 -7.09
CA VAL A 71 -12.87 6.39 -8.37
C VAL A 71 -11.55 7.10 -8.08
N LEU A 72 -10.44 6.50 -8.49
CA LEU A 72 -9.13 7.12 -8.43
C LEU A 72 -8.85 7.78 -9.77
N SER A 73 -8.67 9.09 -9.76
CA SER A 73 -8.43 9.90 -10.96
C SER A 73 -7.06 10.54 -10.93
N SER A 74 -6.34 10.45 -12.05
CA SER A 74 -5.11 11.20 -12.29
C SER A 74 -5.15 11.83 -13.69
N LYS A 75 -4.61 13.04 -13.84
CA LYS A 75 -4.61 13.73 -15.14
C LYS A 75 -3.75 12.95 -16.13
N GLY A 76 -4.28 12.74 -17.33
CA GLY A 76 -3.60 12.01 -18.41
C GLY A 76 -3.70 10.48 -18.32
N LEU A 77 -4.27 9.93 -17.23
CA LEU A 77 -4.46 8.50 -17.06
C LEU A 77 -5.95 8.13 -17.10
N ALA A 78 -6.23 6.86 -17.39
CA ALA A 78 -7.57 6.31 -17.23
C ALA A 78 -7.91 6.24 -15.73
N ASN A 79 -9.10 6.69 -15.33
CA ASN A 79 -9.55 6.53 -13.95
C ASN A 79 -9.64 5.05 -13.59
N ILE A 80 -9.23 4.70 -12.39
CA ILE A 80 -9.42 3.38 -11.80
C ILE A 80 -10.72 3.41 -11.00
N VAL A 81 -11.58 2.43 -11.22
CA VAL A 81 -12.92 2.31 -10.64
C VAL A 81 -13.00 0.97 -9.92
N ILE A 82 -13.33 1.02 -8.62
CA ILE A 82 -13.30 -0.14 -7.73
C ILE A 82 -14.38 -0.01 -6.64
N PHE A 83 -14.94 -1.14 -6.18
CA PHE A 83 -15.84 -1.11 -5.04
C PHE A 83 -15.07 -0.95 -3.72
N ARG A 84 -15.51 -0.03 -2.85
CA ARG A 84 -14.81 0.35 -1.61
C ARG A 84 -14.54 -0.82 -0.68
N ASN A 85 -15.50 -1.74 -0.57
CA ASN A 85 -15.36 -2.94 0.27
C ASN A 85 -14.28 -3.91 -0.22
N LYS A 86 -13.79 -3.76 -1.46
CA LYS A 86 -12.69 -4.53 -2.05
C LYS A 86 -11.42 -3.70 -2.25
N ALA A 87 -11.51 -2.37 -2.15
CA ALA A 87 -10.38 -1.46 -2.37
C ALA A 87 -9.18 -1.76 -1.46
N SER A 88 -9.40 -2.03 -0.17
CA SER A 88 -8.31 -2.34 0.78
C SER A 88 -7.62 -3.69 0.55
N THR A 89 -8.27 -4.61 -0.17
CA THR A 89 -7.67 -5.90 -0.56
C THR A 89 -6.90 -5.79 -1.86
N LEU A 90 -7.31 -4.90 -2.76
CA LEU A 90 -6.80 -4.79 -4.13
C LEU A 90 -5.79 -3.66 -4.33
N LEU A 91 -5.85 -2.63 -3.48
CA LEU A 91 -4.97 -1.48 -3.49
C LEU A 91 -4.34 -1.36 -2.09
N ARG A 92 -3.22 -2.04 -1.90
CA ARG A 92 -2.33 -1.78 -0.78
C ARG A 92 -1.21 -0.89 -1.28
N LEU A 93 -1.10 0.28 -0.66
CA LEU A 93 0.13 1.06 -0.73
C LEU A 93 1.03 0.40 0.31
N ASP A 94 1.98 -0.42 -0.14
CA ASP A 94 3.02 -0.91 0.74
C ASP A 94 4.02 0.23 0.95
N ASP A 95 4.23 0.59 2.22
CA ASP A 95 5.28 1.54 2.64
C ASP A 95 6.68 0.93 2.54
N LEU A 96 6.76 -0.34 2.14
CA LEU A 96 7.99 -1.09 1.96
C LEU A 96 8.21 -1.27 0.46
N ASP A 97 9.37 -0.84 -0.02
CA ASP A 97 9.91 -1.34 -1.29
C ASP A 97 9.85 -2.88 -1.22
N GLU A 98 9.24 -3.57 -2.19
CA GLU A 98 9.16 -5.04 -2.17
C GLU A 98 10.56 -5.69 -2.11
N ASP A 99 11.58 -4.95 -2.53
CA ASP A 99 13.01 -5.32 -2.49
C ASP A 99 13.76 -4.80 -1.25
N ALA A 100 13.12 -4.05 -0.35
CA ALA A 100 13.75 -3.54 0.86
C ALA A 100 13.94 -4.67 1.88
N ILE A 101 15.19 -5.11 2.04
CA ILE A 101 15.57 -6.08 3.07
C ILE A 101 15.20 -5.50 4.45
N PRO A 102 14.36 -6.17 5.25
CA PRO A 102 14.00 -5.70 6.58
C PRO A 102 15.24 -5.45 7.44
N ILE A 103 15.28 -4.33 8.16
CA ILE A 103 16.42 -3.94 9.01
C ILE A 103 16.79 -5.07 9.99
N GLU A 104 15.81 -5.81 10.47
CA GLU A 104 16.00 -6.95 11.37
C GLU A 104 16.74 -8.12 10.71
N TYR A 105 16.52 -8.35 9.41
CA TYR A 105 17.26 -9.34 8.64
C TYR A 105 18.72 -8.90 8.46
N THR A 106 18.94 -7.65 8.08
CA THR A 106 20.29 -7.06 7.96
C THR A 106 21.04 -7.13 9.28
N ALA A 107 20.40 -6.78 10.39
CA ALA A 107 20.98 -6.88 11.73
C ALA A 107 21.38 -8.31 12.09
N LYS A 108 20.53 -9.31 11.77
CA LYS A 108 20.85 -10.73 11.98
C LYS A 108 22.02 -11.20 11.12
N GLN A 109 22.13 -10.74 9.87
CA GLN A 109 23.27 -11.05 9.01
C GLN A 109 24.58 -10.50 9.58
N VAL A 110 24.60 -9.22 9.99
CA VAL A 110 25.78 -8.60 10.61
C VAL A 110 26.23 -9.37 11.85
N VAL A 111 25.30 -9.72 12.74
CA VAL A 111 25.61 -10.51 13.94
C VAL A 111 26.18 -11.88 13.58
N SER A 112 25.61 -12.55 12.58
CA SER A 112 26.10 -13.84 12.08
C SER A 112 27.51 -13.72 11.50
N GLU A 113 27.79 -12.70 10.69
CA GLU A 113 29.10 -12.43 10.13
C GLU A 113 30.14 -12.19 11.21
N CYS A 114 29.86 -11.31 12.17
CA CYS A 114 30.76 -11.04 13.30
C CYS A 114 31.10 -12.30 14.11
N LYS A 115 30.13 -13.21 14.29
CA LYS A 115 30.33 -14.49 15.00
C LYS A 115 31.19 -15.49 14.20
N LYS A 116 31.20 -15.39 12.87
CA LYS A 116 31.99 -16.25 12.00
C LYS A 116 33.44 -15.80 11.87
N ILE A 117 33.78 -14.59 12.30
CA ILE A 117 35.16 -14.11 12.29
C ILE A 117 35.99 -14.98 13.23
N HIS A 118 36.89 -15.77 12.65
CA HIS A 118 37.81 -16.62 13.38
C HIS A 118 39.06 -15.81 13.75
N TYR A 119 39.14 -15.37 15.00
CA TYR A 119 40.31 -14.63 15.49
C TYR A 119 41.40 -15.60 15.92
N ASN A 120 42.64 -15.31 15.55
CA ASN A 120 43.80 -16.04 16.04
C ASN A 120 44.05 -15.66 17.51
N LYS A 121 43.53 -16.48 18.42
CA LYS A 121 43.64 -16.31 19.88
C LYS A 121 45.08 -16.38 20.39
N ASP A 122 45.98 -16.97 19.61
CA ASP A 122 47.41 -17.08 19.97
C ASP A 122 48.16 -15.77 19.67
N LYS A 123 47.63 -14.93 18.76
CA LYS A 123 48.23 -13.64 18.37
C LYS A 123 47.55 -12.42 18.99
N TYR A 124 46.25 -12.50 19.28
CA TYR A 124 45.46 -11.36 19.76
C TYR A 124 44.66 -11.72 21.00
N ASN A 125 44.98 -11.06 22.11
CA ASN A 125 44.15 -11.10 23.31
C ASN A 125 43.04 -10.04 23.22
N ILE A 126 41.83 -10.49 22.94
CA ILE A 126 40.64 -9.62 22.81
C ILE A 126 39.95 -9.35 24.16
N ARG A 127 40.45 -9.92 25.26
CA ARG A 127 39.94 -9.64 26.60
C ARG A 127 40.75 -8.52 27.21
N ILE A 128 40.06 -7.46 27.61
CA ILE A 128 40.65 -6.38 28.40
C ILE A 128 40.94 -6.95 29.79
N ASP A 129 42.20 -7.33 30.02
CA ASP A 129 42.69 -7.77 31.32
C ASP A 129 43.61 -6.69 31.89
N ARG A 130 43.21 -6.17 33.06
CA ARG A 130 43.91 -5.08 33.74
C ARG A 130 45.34 -5.45 34.13
N LYS A 131 45.61 -6.73 34.43
CA LYS A 131 46.95 -7.21 34.78
C LYS A 131 47.88 -7.22 33.57
N LEU A 132 47.41 -7.79 32.45
CA LEU A 132 48.13 -7.78 31.17
C LEU A 132 48.34 -6.36 30.65
N ALA A 133 47.34 -5.49 30.78
CA ALA A 133 47.47 -4.08 30.41
C ALA A 133 48.53 -3.38 31.26
N ALA A 134 48.62 -3.66 32.57
CA ALA A 134 49.65 -3.10 33.43
C ALA A 134 51.06 -3.66 33.12
N GLU A 135 51.17 -4.92 32.71
CA GLU A 135 52.43 -5.57 32.32
C GLU A 135 52.96 -5.11 30.96
N GLN A 136 52.06 -4.76 30.03
CA GLN A 136 52.42 -4.40 28.65
C GLN A 136 52.28 -2.91 28.31
N SER A 137 51.87 -2.08 29.26
CA SER A 137 51.82 -0.62 29.09
C SER A 137 52.90 0.06 29.92
N SER A 138 53.34 1.25 29.48
CA SER A 138 54.34 2.00 30.22
C SER A 138 53.80 2.46 31.57
N ALA A 139 54.70 2.59 32.56
CA ALA A 139 54.33 3.10 33.88
C ALA A 139 53.68 4.50 33.82
N THR A 140 54.05 5.31 32.82
CA THR A 140 53.46 6.62 32.56
C THR A 140 52.00 6.50 32.09
N LEU A 141 51.71 5.57 31.18
CA LEU A 141 50.34 5.35 30.68
C LEU A 141 49.45 4.76 31.77
N SER A 142 49.97 3.82 32.57
CA SER A 142 49.26 3.22 33.70
C SER A 142 48.86 4.24 34.76
N LYS A 143 49.69 5.25 35.03
CA LYS A 143 49.38 6.34 35.98
C LYS A 143 48.28 7.29 35.52
N LEU A 144 48.03 7.38 34.22
CA LEU A 144 46.98 8.24 33.67
C LEU A 144 45.60 7.56 33.66
N LEU A 145 45.56 6.23 33.83
CA LEU A 145 44.35 5.39 33.79
C LEU A 145 43.89 4.91 35.18
N SER A 146 44.64 5.25 36.24
CA SER A 146 44.31 5.00 37.66
C SER A 146 43.57 6.18 38.26
#